data_AF-A0A3A8PJ50-F1
#
_entry.id   AF-A0A3A8PJ50-F1
#
_cell.length_a   1.000
_cell.length_b   1.000
_cell.length_c   1.000
_cell.angle_alpha   90.00
_cell.angle_beta   90.00
_cell.angle_gamma   90.00
#
_symmetry.space_group_name_H-M   'P 1'
#
loop_
_entity.id
_entity.type
_entity.pdbx_description
1 polymer ?
#
loop_
_entity_poly.entity_id
_entity_poly.type
_entity_poly.pdbx_seq_one_letter_code
_entity_poly.pdbx_strand_id
1 'polypeptide(L)'
;MMKMKRIALGALLSLGLMACGPMEEPTPEPLFEEQDTQALEASCTSLGTGITTHACVHSGNPTDHLARTASATRTTSAPAISTKHKAYDLALPSGAEGSVTYVPATTGSYAFYRTQNVPFTVINGSTSATVAVALSHTVSSSGCSLVYVSVHDLTAGTTYIVATGPASGNALTVVPEFLDDSRTRYYQDADGDGYGNSATSVYTACTPPSGYTTQRFDCNDTPVSGVGINPGATEVCGNGIDDNCDGSQC
;
A
#
# COMPACT_ATOMS: atom_id res chain seq x y z
N MET A 1 -38.91 69.36 12.71
CA MET A 1 -39.62 69.91 11.51
C MET A 1 -39.02 69.19 10.31
N MET A 2 -39.71 68.61 9.35
CA MET A 2 -41.12 68.63 8.94
C MET A 2 -41.33 67.39 8.07
N LYS A 3 -42.50 66.75 8.21
CA LYS A 3 -42.97 65.64 7.36
C LYS A 3 -43.02 66.07 5.88
N MET A 4 -42.79 65.14 4.96
CA MET A 4 -43.54 65.13 3.70
C MET A 4 -43.70 63.71 3.13
N LYS A 5 -44.97 63.30 3.04
CA LYS A 5 -45.52 62.14 2.32
C LYS A 5 -45.64 62.45 0.82
N ARG A 6 -45.59 61.41 -0.03
CA ARG A 6 -46.42 61.10 -1.24
C ARG A 6 -45.80 59.87 -1.93
N ILE A 7 -46.37 58.65 -1.89
CA ILE A 7 -47.51 58.04 -2.63
C ILE A 7 -47.25 57.83 -4.13
N ALA A 8 -47.57 56.60 -4.59
CA ALA A 8 -47.75 56.05 -5.95
C ALA A 8 -46.54 55.25 -6.51
N LEU A 9 -46.66 54.12 -7.21
CA LEU A 9 -47.74 53.16 -7.50
C LEU A 9 -47.06 52.01 -8.29
N GLY A 10 -47.36 50.75 -7.97
CA GLY A 10 -47.39 49.62 -8.91
C GLY A 10 -46.08 49.11 -9.55
N ALA A 11 -45.68 47.90 -9.18
CA ALA A 11 -45.57 46.76 -10.10
C ALA A 11 -45.23 45.50 -9.29
N LEU A 12 -46.17 44.56 -9.25
CA LEU A 12 -45.91 43.18 -8.85
C LEU A 12 -45.00 42.55 -9.90
N LEU A 13 -43.84 42.05 -9.49
CA LEU A 13 -43.12 41.02 -10.23
C LEU A 13 -42.68 39.95 -9.24
N SER A 14 -43.51 38.92 -9.14
CA SER A 14 -43.19 37.66 -8.47
C SER A 14 -42.08 36.97 -9.26
N LEU A 15 -40.88 36.87 -8.70
CA LEU A 15 -39.87 35.92 -9.13
C LEU A 15 -39.61 34.95 -7.96
N GLY A 16 -39.88 33.67 -8.24
CA GLY A 16 -39.89 32.60 -7.25
C GLY A 16 -38.52 32.38 -6.60
N LEU A 17 -38.55 32.17 -5.28
CA LEU A 17 -37.47 31.49 -4.60
C LEU A 17 -37.45 30.05 -5.09
N MET A 18 -36.46 29.69 -5.91
CA MET A 18 -36.02 28.30 -5.95
C MET A 18 -35.31 28.01 -4.63
N ALA A 19 -35.95 27.17 -3.82
CA ALA A 19 -35.33 26.54 -2.68
C ALA A 19 -34.19 25.63 -3.19
N CYS A 20 -32.94 26.01 -2.93
CA CYS A 20 -31.88 25.01 -2.83
C CYS A 20 -32.21 24.15 -1.60
N GLY A 21 -32.66 22.92 -1.83
CA GLY A 21 -32.69 21.91 -0.79
C GLY A 21 -31.28 21.69 -0.23
N PRO A 22 -31.15 21.20 1.02
CA PRO A 22 -29.86 20.81 1.54
C PRO A 22 -29.23 19.79 0.59
N MET A 23 -28.00 20.05 0.15
CA MET A 23 -27.17 19.02 -0.45
C MET A 23 -27.02 17.94 0.61
N GLU A 24 -27.64 16.79 0.36
CA GLU A 24 -27.36 15.58 1.11
C GLU A 24 -25.92 15.24 0.78
N GLU A 25 -25.01 15.51 1.73
CA GLU A 25 -23.62 15.10 1.57
C GLU A 25 -23.60 13.60 1.34
N PRO A 26 -22.84 13.10 0.34
CA PRO A 26 -22.74 11.67 0.12
C PRO A 26 -22.28 11.04 1.43
N THR A 27 -23.13 10.18 2.00
CA THR A 27 -22.78 9.36 3.14
C THR A 27 -21.48 8.62 2.80
N PRO A 28 -20.41 8.75 3.59
CA PRO A 28 -19.20 7.98 3.38
C PRO A 28 -19.58 6.49 3.37
N GLU A 29 -19.18 5.75 2.33
CA GLU A 29 -19.42 4.31 2.31
C GLU A 29 -18.68 3.66 3.49
N PRO A 30 -19.39 3.02 4.44
CA PRO A 30 -18.81 2.65 5.73
C PRO A 30 -17.85 1.45 5.66
N LEU A 31 -17.68 0.82 4.49
CA LEU A 31 -16.85 -0.39 4.34
C LEU A 31 -15.43 -0.11 3.83
N PHE A 32 -15.21 1.01 3.14
CA PHE A 32 -13.93 1.27 2.48
C PHE A 32 -12.87 1.88 3.40
N GLU A 33 -13.27 2.66 4.41
CA GLU A 33 -12.31 3.36 5.29
C GLU A 33 -11.80 2.51 6.46
N GLU A 34 -12.54 1.48 6.94
CA GLU A 34 -12.09 0.64 8.08
C GLU A 34 -11.08 -0.47 7.70
N GLN A 35 -10.95 -0.83 6.41
CA GLN A 35 -9.91 -1.77 5.96
C GLN A 35 -8.54 -1.10 5.82
N ASP A 36 -8.48 0.22 5.77
CA ASP A 36 -7.25 1.00 5.52
C ASP A 36 -6.36 1.17 6.77
N THR A 37 -6.82 0.71 7.93
CA THR A 37 -6.09 0.85 9.21
C THR A 37 -5.68 -0.47 9.86
N GLN A 38 -5.95 -1.62 9.22
CA GLN A 38 -5.58 -2.91 9.81
C GLN A 38 -4.09 -3.16 9.64
N ALA A 39 -3.45 -3.76 10.66
CA ALA A 39 -2.13 -4.39 10.50
C ALA A 39 -2.16 -5.43 9.36
N LEU A 40 -1.02 -6.07 9.09
CA LEU A 40 -0.92 -7.15 8.11
C LEU A 40 -2.16 -8.07 8.15
N GLU A 41 -2.77 -8.24 7.00
CA GLU A 41 -4.07 -8.88 6.83
C GLU A 41 -4.00 -10.34 7.30
N ALA A 42 -5.01 -10.80 8.05
CA ALA A 42 -4.96 -12.11 8.73
C ALA A 42 -4.75 -13.30 7.77
N SER A 43 -5.20 -13.20 6.51
CA SER A 43 -5.03 -14.23 5.48
C SER A 43 -3.78 -14.05 4.62
N CYS A 44 -2.91 -13.09 4.96
CA CYS A 44 -1.72 -12.78 4.16
C CYS A 44 -0.67 -13.89 4.27
N THR A 45 -0.44 -14.59 3.16
CA THR A 45 0.61 -15.62 3.07
C THR A 45 1.85 -15.13 2.34
N SER A 46 1.73 -14.03 1.59
CA SER A 46 2.84 -13.35 0.93
C SER A 46 2.48 -11.90 0.60
N LEU A 47 3.48 -11.03 0.63
CA LEU A 47 3.34 -9.64 0.20
C LEU A 47 3.12 -9.57 -1.31
N GLY A 48 2.34 -8.58 -1.74
CA GLY A 48 2.01 -8.33 -3.13
C GLY A 48 3.20 -7.82 -3.95
N THR A 49 3.00 -7.77 -5.27
CA THR A 49 4.01 -7.29 -6.22
C THR A 49 4.25 -5.78 -6.10
N GLY A 50 3.25 -4.99 -5.68
CA GLY A 50 3.36 -3.54 -5.52
C GLY A 50 4.48 -3.15 -4.55
N ILE A 51 4.37 -3.58 -3.29
CA ILE A 51 5.39 -3.30 -2.29
C ILE A 51 6.75 -3.93 -2.62
N THR A 52 6.75 -5.16 -3.15
CA THR A 52 8.01 -5.82 -3.52
C THR A 52 8.74 -5.03 -4.60
N THR A 53 8.02 -4.59 -5.64
CA THR A 53 8.58 -3.73 -6.70
C THR A 53 9.10 -2.42 -6.13
N HIS A 54 8.35 -1.79 -5.21
CA HIS A 54 8.78 -0.56 -4.53
C HIS A 54 10.10 -0.75 -3.78
N ALA A 55 10.21 -1.77 -2.91
CA ALA A 55 11.44 -2.08 -2.19
C ALA A 55 12.63 -2.35 -3.16
N CYS A 56 12.35 -3.03 -4.27
CA CYS A 56 13.36 -3.31 -5.31
C CYS A 56 13.85 -2.03 -6.01
N VAL A 57 13.02 -0.99 -6.15
CA VAL A 57 13.47 0.32 -6.68
C VAL A 57 14.57 0.89 -5.78
N HIS A 58 14.38 0.90 -4.46
CA HIS A 58 15.39 1.40 -3.53
C HIS A 58 16.66 0.54 -3.52
N SER A 59 16.51 -0.78 -3.58
CA SER A 59 17.66 -1.68 -3.65
C SER A 59 18.41 -1.63 -4.99
N GLY A 60 17.78 -1.12 -6.05
CA GLY A 60 18.37 -0.99 -7.39
C GLY A 60 18.89 0.41 -7.70
N ASN A 61 18.54 1.42 -6.88
CA ASN A 61 18.91 2.81 -7.10
C ASN A 61 20.08 3.23 -6.21
N PRO A 62 21.31 3.41 -6.75
CA PRO A 62 22.49 3.73 -5.94
C PRO A 62 22.38 4.98 -5.06
N THR A 63 21.51 5.95 -5.40
CA THR A 63 21.32 7.16 -4.58
C THR A 63 20.54 6.91 -3.29
N ASP A 64 19.88 5.77 -3.19
CA ASP A 64 19.13 5.37 -1.99
C ASP A 64 19.97 4.55 -1.02
N HIS A 65 21.19 4.16 -1.42
CA HIS A 65 22.09 3.35 -0.60
C HIS A 65 22.79 4.19 0.47
N LEU A 66 22.64 3.76 1.72
CA LEU A 66 23.27 4.34 2.90
C LEU A 66 24.08 3.27 3.63
N ALA A 67 25.40 3.40 3.61
CA ALA A 67 26.30 2.50 4.33
C ALA A 67 26.16 2.66 5.86
N ARG A 68 26.14 1.54 6.59
CA ARG A 68 26.15 1.48 8.05
C ARG A 68 27.06 0.36 8.54
N THR A 69 27.88 0.63 9.55
CA THR A 69 28.63 -0.41 10.26
C THR A 69 27.79 -0.92 11.41
N ALA A 70 27.37 -2.18 11.36
CA ALA A 70 26.53 -2.76 12.42
C ALA A 70 27.33 -2.91 13.73
N SER A 71 26.66 -2.72 14.86
CA SER A 71 27.23 -2.96 16.18
C SER A 71 27.43 -4.45 16.40
N ALA A 72 28.57 -4.83 16.99
CA ALA A 72 28.85 -6.22 17.37
C ALA A 72 28.03 -6.71 18.58
N THR A 73 27.40 -5.79 19.31
CA THR A 73 26.49 -6.11 20.41
C THR A 73 25.12 -5.54 20.12
N ARG A 74 24.07 -6.23 20.59
CA ARG A 74 22.68 -5.75 20.52
C ARG A 74 22.51 -4.57 21.49
N THR A 75 22.43 -3.35 20.95
CA THR A 75 22.35 -2.12 21.74
C THR A 75 21.45 -1.08 21.07
N THR A 76 20.74 -0.28 21.87
CA THR A 76 19.94 0.86 21.40
C THR A 76 20.80 2.04 20.95
N SER A 77 22.11 1.99 21.19
CA SER A 77 23.08 2.96 20.67
C SER A 77 23.65 2.58 19.29
N ALA A 78 23.18 1.49 18.68
CA ALA A 78 23.66 1.05 17.36
C ALA A 78 23.19 2.02 16.26
N PRO A 79 23.89 2.09 15.11
CA PRO A 79 23.52 3.02 14.04
C PRO A 79 22.09 2.83 13.55
N ALA A 80 21.41 3.93 13.21
CA ALA A 80 20.01 3.91 12.80
C ALA A 80 19.82 3.65 11.30
N ILE A 81 18.76 2.92 10.98
CA ILE A 81 18.28 2.61 9.62
C ILE A 81 16.82 3.03 9.39
N SER A 82 16.41 4.18 9.96
CA SER A 82 14.99 4.58 10.07
C SER A 82 14.51 5.62 9.04
N THR A 83 15.40 6.14 8.20
CA THR A 83 15.00 7.00 7.08
C THR A 83 14.22 6.16 6.06
N LYS A 84 13.01 6.61 5.71
CA LYS A 84 12.15 5.98 4.70
C LYS A 84 12.82 5.98 3.32
N HIS A 85 12.41 5.06 2.44
CA HIS A 85 12.84 5.02 1.04
C HIS A 85 14.37 4.94 0.87
N LYS A 86 15.01 4.07 1.66
CA LYS A 86 16.45 3.86 1.64
C LYS A 86 16.81 2.38 1.70
N ALA A 87 17.88 2.05 1.00
CA ALA A 87 18.57 0.77 1.13
C ALA A 87 19.77 0.94 2.07
N TYR A 88 19.88 0.10 3.08
CA TYR A 88 20.97 0.18 4.05
C TYR A 88 21.96 -0.94 3.82
N ASP A 89 23.16 -0.58 3.36
CA ASP A 89 24.26 -1.53 3.20
C ASP A 89 24.98 -1.70 4.54
N LEU A 90 24.72 -2.83 5.18
CA LEU A 90 25.26 -3.17 6.49
C LEU A 90 26.59 -3.89 6.33
N ALA A 91 27.65 -3.30 6.90
CA ALA A 91 28.88 -4.02 7.21
C ALA A 91 28.72 -4.73 8.56
N LEU A 92 28.64 -6.06 8.54
CA LEU A 92 28.46 -6.90 9.72
C LEU A 92 29.82 -7.29 10.33
N PRO A 93 29.86 -7.62 11.63
CA PRO A 93 31.03 -8.24 12.26
C PRO A 93 31.40 -9.56 11.56
N SER A 94 32.70 -9.85 11.47
CA SER A 94 33.18 -11.01 10.73
C SER A 94 32.66 -12.33 11.30
N GLY A 95 31.90 -13.07 10.49
CA GLY A 95 31.35 -14.37 10.87
C GLY A 95 30.35 -14.33 12.04
N ALA A 96 29.83 -13.16 12.38
CA ALA A 96 28.91 -12.97 13.49
C ALA A 96 27.70 -12.11 13.11
N GLU A 97 26.71 -12.09 14.00
CA GLU A 97 25.58 -11.17 13.92
C GLU A 97 26.04 -9.73 14.14
N GLY A 98 25.43 -8.78 13.44
CA GLY A 98 25.50 -7.36 13.75
C GLY A 98 24.13 -6.79 14.08
N SER A 99 24.08 -5.65 14.76
CA SER A 99 22.84 -4.94 15.04
C SER A 99 22.83 -3.48 14.61
N VAL A 100 21.65 -3.01 14.25
CA VAL A 100 21.30 -1.61 13.95
C VAL A 100 20.03 -1.25 14.71
N THR A 101 19.66 0.03 14.72
CA THR A 101 18.40 0.49 15.31
C THR A 101 17.37 0.89 14.25
N TYR A 102 16.11 0.64 14.55
CA TYR A 102 14.98 1.09 13.75
C TYR A 102 13.94 1.76 14.66
N VAL A 103 13.52 2.97 14.30
CA VAL A 103 12.46 3.74 14.97
C VAL A 103 11.35 4.00 13.94
N PRO A 104 10.21 3.31 14.00
CA PRO A 104 9.11 3.55 13.09
C PRO A 104 8.50 4.95 13.33
N ALA A 105 8.15 5.64 12.25
CA ALA A 105 7.47 6.94 12.34
C ALA A 105 5.97 6.78 12.68
N THR A 106 5.36 5.67 12.25
CA THR A 106 3.94 5.36 12.41
C THR A 106 3.80 3.97 13.02
N THR A 107 2.75 3.72 13.81
CA THR A 107 2.47 2.38 14.32
C THR A 107 1.86 1.56 13.19
N GLY A 108 2.36 0.35 12.99
CA GLY A 108 1.80 -0.59 12.01
C GLY A 108 2.82 -1.64 11.60
N SER A 109 2.55 -2.31 10.48
CA SER A 109 3.40 -3.39 10.00
C SER A 109 4.54 -2.84 9.14
N TYR A 110 5.75 -3.37 9.34
CA TYR A 110 6.95 -3.01 8.58
C TYR A 110 7.59 -4.26 7.97
N ALA A 111 7.86 -4.20 6.67
CA ALA A 111 8.56 -5.22 5.91
C ALA A 111 10.06 -4.92 5.87
N PHE A 112 10.89 -5.89 6.22
CA PHE A 112 12.34 -5.79 6.13
C PHE A 112 12.83 -6.73 5.02
N TYR A 113 13.03 -6.17 3.84
CA TYR A 113 13.59 -6.88 2.70
C TYR A 113 15.11 -6.98 2.79
N ARG A 114 15.67 -8.08 2.31
CA ARG A 114 17.10 -8.42 2.49
C ARG A 114 17.68 -9.09 1.26
N THR A 115 18.97 -8.83 0.98
CA THR A 115 19.72 -9.49 -0.11
C THR A 115 20.19 -10.91 0.20
N GLN A 116 20.08 -11.35 1.46
CA GLN A 116 20.35 -12.73 1.86
C GLN A 116 19.29 -13.22 2.85
N ASN A 117 18.97 -14.51 2.80
CA ASN A 117 18.15 -15.16 3.82
C ASN A 117 19.06 -15.60 4.98
N VAL A 118 19.26 -14.70 5.93
CA VAL A 118 20.09 -14.90 7.13
C VAL A 118 19.23 -14.67 8.38
N PRO A 119 19.65 -15.15 9.57
CA PRO A 119 18.91 -14.87 10.80
C PRO A 119 18.63 -13.38 10.96
N PHE A 120 17.40 -13.06 11.36
CA PHE A 120 16.92 -11.70 11.52
C PHE A 120 15.96 -11.65 12.70
N THR A 121 16.28 -10.81 13.68
CA THR A 121 15.50 -10.66 14.91
C THR A 121 15.24 -9.18 15.15
N VAL A 122 13.99 -8.83 15.44
CA VAL A 122 13.61 -7.48 15.87
C VAL A 122 13.31 -7.53 17.37
N ILE A 123 13.91 -6.64 18.14
CA ILE A 123 13.86 -6.63 19.60
C ILE A 123 13.44 -5.25 20.06
N ASN A 124 12.45 -5.15 20.93
CA ASN A 124 12.08 -3.89 21.57
C ASN A 124 13.23 -3.43 22.48
N GLY A 125 13.82 -2.27 22.17
CA GLY A 125 14.99 -1.76 22.87
C GLY A 125 14.76 -1.35 24.32
N SER A 126 13.49 -1.19 24.73
CA SER A 126 13.13 -0.85 26.11
C SER A 126 12.83 -2.09 26.95
N THR A 127 12.12 -3.06 26.40
CA THR A 127 11.68 -4.26 27.14
C THR A 127 12.57 -5.48 26.92
N SER A 128 13.49 -5.43 25.95
CA SER A 128 14.27 -6.58 25.47
C SER A 128 13.42 -7.74 24.94
N ALA A 129 12.12 -7.52 24.71
CA ALA A 129 11.24 -8.54 24.15
C ALA A 129 11.46 -8.66 22.63
N THR A 130 11.57 -9.89 22.14
CA THR A 130 11.58 -10.17 20.70
C THR A 130 10.20 -9.91 20.11
N VAL A 131 10.15 -9.17 19.00
CA VAL A 131 8.93 -8.96 18.21
C VAL A 131 8.72 -10.17 17.31
N ALA A 132 7.54 -10.77 17.39
CA ALA A 132 7.20 -11.91 16.55
C ALA A 132 7.27 -11.55 15.05
N VAL A 133 7.54 -12.55 14.23
CA VAL A 133 7.43 -12.43 12.77
C VAL A 133 5.95 -12.60 12.42
N ALA A 134 5.34 -11.57 11.84
CA ALA A 134 3.95 -11.63 11.38
C ALA A 134 3.83 -12.40 10.05
N LEU A 135 4.80 -12.22 9.16
CA LEU A 135 4.91 -12.92 7.88
C LEU A 135 6.37 -12.98 7.44
N SER A 136 6.74 -14.02 6.71
CA SER A 136 8.02 -14.07 6.00
C SER A 136 7.92 -14.97 4.79
N HIS A 137 8.54 -14.56 3.68
CA HIS A 137 8.62 -15.39 2.48
C HIS A 137 9.85 -15.04 1.64
N THR A 138 10.16 -15.91 0.69
CA THR A 138 11.17 -15.65 -0.35
C THR A 138 10.66 -14.60 -1.33
N VAL A 139 11.56 -13.75 -1.78
CA VAL A 139 11.28 -12.73 -2.80
C VAL A 139 11.78 -13.24 -4.14
N SER A 140 10.90 -13.22 -5.14
CA SER A 140 11.22 -13.56 -6.52
C SER A 140 10.65 -12.47 -7.42
N SER A 141 11.45 -11.44 -7.68
CA SER A 141 11.11 -10.34 -8.58
C SER A 141 12.23 -10.13 -9.59
N SER A 142 11.87 -10.00 -10.87
CA SER A 142 12.85 -9.84 -11.95
C SER A 142 13.67 -8.56 -11.76
N GLY A 143 15.00 -8.67 -11.87
CA GLY A 143 15.90 -7.52 -11.70
C GLY A 143 16.07 -7.05 -10.25
N CYS A 144 15.53 -7.78 -9.26
CA CYS A 144 15.65 -7.43 -7.85
C CYS A 144 16.73 -8.26 -7.15
N SER A 145 17.60 -7.60 -6.38
CA SER A 145 18.63 -8.27 -5.58
C SER A 145 18.12 -8.72 -4.20
N LEU A 146 16.93 -8.28 -3.79
CA LEU A 146 16.29 -8.71 -2.55
C LEU A 146 15.72 -10.11 -2.72
N VAL A 147 16.01 -11.00 -1.77
CA VAL A 147 15.69 -12.44 -1.87
C VAL A 147 14.80 -12.95 -0.74
N TYR A 148 14.64 -12.16 0.33
CA TYR A 148 13.87 -12.57 1.49
C TYR A 148 13.27 -11.37 2.21
N VAL A 149 12.08 -11.54 2.80
CA VAL A 149 11.40 -10.50 3.57
C VAL A 149 10.81 -11.08 4.85
N SER A 150 10.79 -10.30 5.92
CA SER A 150 9.96 -10.56 7.10
C SER A 150 9.24 -9.30 7.53
N VAL A 151 8.02 -9.47 8.02
CA VAL A 151 7.13 -8.42 8.50
C VAL A 151 7.04 -8.47 10.01
N HIS A 152 7.10 -7.31 10.63
CA HIS A 152 6.96 -7.14 12.08
C HIS A 152 6.04 -5.96 12.38
N ASP A 153 5.19 -6.11 13.39
CA ASP A 153 4.32 -5.04 13.87
C ASP A 153 5.07 -4.18 14.87
N LEU A 154 5.25 -2.90 14.54
CA LEU A 154 6.07 -1.96 15.30
C LEU A 154 5.24 -0.77 15.76
N THR A 155 5.61 -0.21 16.91
CA THR A 155 4.94 0.94 17.52
C THR A 155 5.74 2.21 17.27
N ALA A 156 5.08 3.26 16.78
CA ALA A 156 5.67 4.57 16.50
C ALA A 156 6.57 5.06 17.64
N GLY A 157 7.73 5.62 17.29
CA GLY A 157 8.68 6.21 18.25
C GLY A 157 9.42 5.20 19.15
N THR A 158 9.07 3.92 19.12
CA THR A 158 9.79 2.90 19.87
C THR A 158 11.12 2.57 19.18
N THR A 159 12.21 2.57 19.94
CA THR A 159 13.50 2.10 19.40
C THR A 159 13.56 0.59 19.40
N TYR A 160 13.71 0.00 18.22
CA TYR A 160 13.95 -1.43 18.05
C TYR A 160 15.40 -1.69 17.71
N ILE A 161 15.96 -2.77 18.25
CA ILE A 161 17.22 -3.34 17.82
C ILE A 161 16.89 -4.36 16.74
N VAL A 162 17.47 -4.16 15.56
CA VAL A 162 17.42 -5.10 14.43
C VAL A 162 18.73 -5.84 14.38
N ALA A 163 18.69 -7.12 14.74
CA ALA A 163 19.82 -8.03 14.82
C ALA A 163 19.81 -8.96 13.60
N THR A 164 20.93 -9.05 12.88
CA THR A 164 20.99 -9.86 11.66
C THR A 164 22.39 -10.42 11.36
N GLY A 165 22.41 -11.58 10.74
CA GLY A 165 23.62 -12.29 10.34
C GLY A 165 23.84 -13.60 11.12
N PRO A 166 25.00 -14.26 10.92
CA PRO A 166 26.07 -13.86 10.00
C PRO A 166 25.60 -13.90 8.53
N ALA A 167 26.21 -13.06 7.70
CA ALA A 167 25.95 -13.01 6.25
C ALA A 167 27.21 -13.30 5.45
N SER A 168 27.05 -13.85 4.25
CA SER A 168 28.17 -14.07 3.33
C SER A 168 28.85 -12.74 3.01
N GLY A 169 30.20 -12.75 3.02
CA GLY A 169 31.00 -11.55 2.81
C GLY A 169 30.89 -10.50 3.93
N ASN A 170 30.27 -10.83 5.06
CA ASN A 170 30.00 -9.91 6.17
C ASN A 170 29.22 -8.65 5.72
N ALA A 171 28.40 -8.77 4.67
CA ALA A 171 27.65 -7.67 4.10
C ALA A 171 26.19 -8.08 3.88
N LEU A 172 25.26 -7.16 4.15
CA LEU A 172 23.83 -7.37 3.92
C LEU A 172 23.17 -6.04 3.58
N THR A 173 22.36 -6.00 2.52
CA THR A 173 21.51 -4.83 2.25
C THR A 173 20.14 -5.09 2.87
N VAL A 174 19.62 -4.11 3.61
CA VAL A 174 18.28 -4.15 4.21
C VAL A 174 17.47 -2.97 3.70
N VAL A 175 16.24 -3.22 3.25
CA VAL A 175 15.27 -2.20 2.81
C VAL A 175 14.03 -2.31 3.71
N PRO A 176 13.86 -1.41 4.69
CA PRO A 176 12.66 -1.33 5.51
C PRO A 176 11.55 -0.54 4.80
N GLU A 177 10.39 -1.15 4.62
CA GLU A 177 9.20 -0.53 4.01
C GLU A 177 8.00 -0.57 4.97
N PHE A 178 7.23 0.50 4.99
CA PHE A 178 5.96 0.55 5.71
C PHE A 178 4.85 0.00 4.81
N LEU A 179 4.10 -1.00 5.28
CA LEU A 179 3.16 -1.72 4.41
C LEU A 179 2.07 -0.79 3.83
N ASP A 180 1.59 0.18 4.61
CA ASP A 180 0.50 1.05 4.18
C ASP A 180 0.91 2.07 3.10
N ASP A 181 2.20 2.39 2.98
CA ASP A 181 2.71 3.30 1.94
C ASP A 181 2.66 2.64 0.53
N SER A 182 2.44 1.33 0.43
CA SER A 182 2.52 0.57 -0.84
C SER A 182 1.41 -0.47 -1.04
N ARG A 183 0.27 -0.31 -0.36
CA ARG A 183 -0.90 -1.14 -0.60
C ARG A 183 -1.43 -0.96 -2.03
N THR A 184 -1.92 -2.04 -2.61
CA THR A 184 -2.47 -2.07 -3.96
C THR A 184 -3.97 -2.28 -3.90
N ARG A 185 -4.71 -1.56 -4.76
CA ARG A 185 -6.14 -1.76 -4.94
C ARG A 185 -6.38 -2.82 -6.01
N TYR A 186 -7.21 -3.79 -5.69
CA TYR A 186 -7.66 -4.83 -6.61
C TYR A 186 -9.18 -4.81 -6.70
N TYR A 187 -9.70 -5.06 -7.90
CA TYR A 187 -11.11 -5.06 -8.24
C TYR A 187 -11.56 -6.49 -8.45
N GLN A 188 -12.77 -6.82 -8.01
CA GLN A 188 -13.36 -8.13 -8.26
C GLN A 188 -13.44 -8.36 -9.77
N ASP A 189 -12.98 -9.53 -10.21
CA ASP A 189 -13.03 -10.05 -11.58
C ASP A 189 -13.84 -11.35 -11.49
N ALA A 190 -15.16 -11.19 -11.53
CA ALA A 190 -16.12 -12.27 -11.34
C ALA A 190 -16.22 -13.17 -12.58
N ASP A 191 -16.02 -12.61 -13.77
CA ASP A 191 -16.13 -13.36 -15.02
C ASP A 191 -14.82 -13.94 -15.58
N GLY A 192 -13.68 -13.50 -15.04
CA GLY A 192 -12.37 -14.07 -15.31
C GLY A 192 -11.73 -13.57 -16.60
N ASP A 193 -12.15 -12.42 -17.12
CA ASP A 193 -11.58 -11.83 -18.34
C ASP A 193 -10.34 -10.95 -18.10
N GLY A 194 -10.03 -10.69 -16.82
CA GLY A 194 -8.84 -9.96 -16.38
C GLY A 194 -9.08 -8.47 -16.10
N TYR A 195 -10.30 -7.97 -16.28
CA TYR A 195 -10.77 -6.67 -15.82
C TYR A 195 -11.74 -6.83 -14.66
N GLY A 196 -11.81 -5.83 -13.79
CA GLY A 196 -12.66 -5.91 -12.61
C GLY A 196 -13.65 -4.78 -12.47
N ASN A 197 -14.73 -5.07 -11.75
CA ASN A 197 -15.78 -4.14 -11.40
C ASN A 197 -15.26 -3.03 -10.47
N SER A 198 -15.50 -1.76 -10.85
CA SER A 198 -15.02 -0.61 -10.09
C SER A 198 -15.71 -0.41 -8.73
N ALA A 199 -16.90 -0.98 -8.53
CA ALA A 199 -17.68 -0.86 -7.30
C ALA A 199 -17.24 -1.85 -6.21
N THR A 200 -16.68 -3.00 -6.59
CA THR A 200 -16.23 -4.02 -5.63
C THR A 200 -14.71 -4.12 -5.67
N SER A 201 -14.04 -3.59 -4.64
CA SER A 201 -12.58 -3.62 -4.56
C SER A 201 -12.06 -3.89 -3.16
N VAL A 202 -10.82 -4.37 -3.07
CA VAL A 202 -10.07 -4.59 -1.84
C VAL A 202 -8.75 -3.83 -1.93
N TYR A 203 -8.29 -3.28 -0.80
CA TYR A 203 -6.98 -2.64 -0.68
C TYR A 203 -6.09 -3.51 0.22
N THR A 204 -4.95 -3.96 -0.30
CA THR A 204 -4.08 -4.89 0.45
C THR A 204 -2.60 -4.75 0.15
N ALA A 205 -1.76 -5.04 1.14
CA ALA A 205 -0.31 -5.19 0.98
C ALA A 205 0.10 -6.59 0.49
N CYS A 206 -0.86 -7.51 0.42
CA CYS A 206 -0.66 -8.92 0.10
C CYS A 206 -0.87 -9.21 -1.38
N THR A 207 -0.64 -10.45 -1.78
CA THR A 207 -1.12 -10.94 -3.08
C THR A 207 -2.63 -10.81 -3.17
N PRO A 208 -3.19 -10.53 -4.36
CA PRO A 208 -4.63 -10.39 -4.52
C PRO A 208 -5.37 -11.67 -4.10
N PRO A 209 -6.56 -11.55 -3.51
CA PRO A 209 -7.47 -12.68 -3.39
C PRO A 209 -7.80 -13.29 -4.77
N SER A 210 -8.18 -14.56 -4.80
CA SER A 210 -8.64 -15.19 -6.05
C SER A 210 -9.85 -14.46 -6.62
N GLY A 211 -9.88 -14.24 -7.94
CA GLY A 211 -10.95 -13.50 -8.62
C GLY A 211 -10.85 -11.99 -8.42
N TYR A 212 -9.64 -11.46 -8.24
CA TYR A 212 -9.38 -10.02 -8.18
C TYR A 212 -8.21 -9.65 -9.10
N THR A 213 -8.31 -8.51 -9.76
CA THR A 213 -7.33 -7.98 -10.71
C THR A 213 -7.03 -6.50 -10.43
N THR A 214 -5.94 -5.96 -10.97
CA THR A 214 -5.62 -4.52 -10.87
C THR A 214 -6.26 -3.69 -11.98
N GLN A 215 -6.66 -4.34 -13.08
CA GLN A 215 -7.37 -3.68 -14.16
C GLN A 215 -8.80 -3.40 -13.73
N ARG A 216 -9.32 -2.25 -14.11
CA ARG A 216 -10.66 -1.81 -13.70
C ARG A 216 -11.46 -1.39 -14.91
N PHE A 217 -12.70 -1.01 -14.65
CA PHE A 217 -13.66 -0.55 -15.64
C PHE A 217 -14.25 -1.64 -16.52
N ASP A 218 -14.34 -2.85 -15.97
CA ASP A 218 -15.28 -3.81 -16.51
C ASP A 218 -16.72 -3.27 -16.34
N CYS A 219 -17.39 -3.05 -17.47
CA CYS A 219 -18.76 -2.57 -17.54
C CYS A 219 -19.80 -3.71 -17.43
N ASN A 220 -19.38 -4.97 -17.56
CA ASN A 220 -20.22 -6.15 -17.40
C ASN A 220 -19.46 -7.32 -16.75
N ASP A 221 -19.15 -7.21 -15.47
CA ASP A 221 -18.45 -8.25 -14.67
C ASP A 221 -19.37 -9.41 -14.25
N THR A 222 -20.09 -10.02 -15.20
CA THR A 222 -21.03 -11.11 -14.92
C THR A 222 -20.53 -12.44 -15.51
N PRO A 223 -20.32 -13.50 -14.71
CA PRO A 223 -19.61 -14.71 -15.14
C PRO A 223 -20.13 -15.43 -16.40
N VAL A 224 -21.39 -15.22 -16.78
CA VAL A 224 -22.04 -15.93 -17.89
C VAL A 224 -22.10 -15.06 -19.15
N SER A 225 -22.25 -13.75 -19.00
CA SER A 225 -22.51 -12.81 -20.09
C SER A 225 -21.41 -11.76 -20.27
N GLY A 226 -20.47 -11.69 -19.35
CA GLY A 226 -19.46 -10.64 -19.21
C GLY A 226 -18.10 -10.94 -19.84
N VAL A 227 -17.69 -12.21 -19.90
CA VAL A 227 -16.32 -12.70 -20.21
C VAL A 227 -15.66 -12.10 -21.48
N GLY A 228 -16.42 -11.45 -22.37
CA GLY A 228 -15.90 -10.79 -23.58
C GLY A 228 -16.16 -9.28 -23.65
N ILE A 229 -16.68 -8.67 -22.59
CA ILE A 229 -17.09 -7.26 -22.52
C ILE A 229 -16.19 -6.58 -21.49
N ASN A 230 -15.17 -5.89 -21.98
CA ASN A 230 -14.17 -5.25 -21.14
C ASN A 230 -13.40 -4.18 -21.93
N PRO A 231 -12.67 -3.28 -21.25
CA PRO A 231 -11.86 -2.24 -21.90
C PRO A 231 -10.87 -2.68 -22.99
N GLY A 232 -10.50 -3.96 -23.02
CA GLY A 232 -9.59 -4.53 -24.02
C GLY A 232 -10.29 -5.21 -25.20
N ALA A 233 -11.61 -5.34 -25.18
CA ALA A 233 -12.36 -6.05 -26.21
C ALA A 233 -12.40 -5.28 -27.54
N THR A 234 -12.63 -6.00 -28.62
CA THR A 234 -12.89 -5.40 -29.94
C THR A 234 -14.37 -5.12 -30.08
N GLU A 235 -14.72 -3.87 -30.35
CA GLU A 235 -16.10 -3.44 -30.54
C GLU A 235 -16.77 -4.12 -31.75
N VAL A 236 -17.94 -4.72 -31.55
CA VAL A 236 -18.73 -5.36 -32.62
C VAL A 236 -19.94 -4.51 -32.98
N CYS A 237 -19.74 -3.59 -33.93
CA CYS A 237 -20.81 -2.67 -34.34
C CYS A 237 -22.11 -3.39 -34.74
N GLY A 238 -23.22 -2.96 -34.14
CA GLY A 238 -24.57 -3.43 -34.47
C GLY A 238 -25.06 -4.65 -33.68
N ASN A 239 -24.31 -5.14 -32.69
CA ASN A 239 -24.81 -6.11 -31.70
C ASN A 239 -25.63 -5.45 -30.57
N GLY A 240 -25.56 -4.12 -30.41
CA GLY A 240 -26.27 -3.34 -29.39
C GLY A 240 -25.63 -3.41 -27.99
N ILE A 241 -24.39 -3.90 -27.91
CA ILE A 241 -23.56 -4.01 -26.71
C ILE A 241 -22.42 -2.99 -26.87
N ASP A 242 -21.96 -2.41 -25.76
CA ASP A 242 -20.68 -1.70 -25.69
C ASP A 242 -19.66 -2.75 -25.24
N ASP A 243 -18.97 -3.39 -26.19
CA ASP A 243 -18.09 -4.54 -25.90
C ASP A 243 -16.80 -4.05 -25.26
N ASN A 244 -16.32 -2.88 -25.66
CA ASN A 244 -15.04 -2.33 -25.20
C ASN A 244 -15.15 -1.36 -24.01
N CYS A 245 -16.35 -1.23 -23.42
CA CYS A 245 -16.63 -0.37 -22.27
C CYS A 245 -16.19 1.10 -22.46
N ASP A 246 -16.22 1.63 -23.69
CA ASP A 246 -15.82 3.01 -23.99
C ASP A 246 -16.98 4.01 -24.00
N GLY A 247 -18.22 3.51 -23.79
CA GLY A 247 -19.44 4.29 -23.80
C GLY A 247 -20.03 4.52 -25.19
N SER A 248 -19.48 3.91 -26.24
CA SER A 248 -20.01 3.86 -27.59
C SER A 248 -20.28 2.43 -28.03
N GLN A 249 -21.04 2.29 -29.12
CA GLN A 249 -21.28 1.00 -29.80
C GLN A 249 -20.71 1.01 -31.24
N CYS A 250 -19.95 2.07 -31.58
CA CYS A 250 -19.25 2.34 -32.84
C CYS A 250 -18.50 3.69 -32.85
#